data_AF-A0A7X6Z399-F1
#
_entry.id   AF-A0A7X6Z399-F1
#
_cell.length_a   1.000
_cell.length_b   1.000
_cell.length_c   1.000
_cell.angle_alpha   90.00
_cell.angle_beta   90.00
_cell.angle_gamma   90.00
#
_symmetry.space_group_name_H-M   'P 1'
#
loop_
_entity.id
_entity.type
_entity.pdbx_description
1 polymer ?
#
loop_
_entity_poly.entity_id
_entity_poly.type
_entity_poly.pdbx_seq_one_letter_code
_entity_poly.pdbx_strand_id
1 'polypeptide(L)' 'KFGFLLGGKIKEAANQLIADYNIVSLNSDQSMQMLSGGNMQKIVVAREISSDPNILIANQPTRGIDVGA' A
#
# COMPACT_ATOMS: atom_id res chain seq x y z
N LYS A 1 8.05 -26.76 5.98
CA LYS A 1 7.08 -26.98 4.88
C LYS A 1 7.40 -25.96 3.80
N PHE A 2 7.94 -26.37 2.66
CA PHE A 2 8.28 -25.41 1.58
C PHE A 2 6.98 -25.00 0.88
N GLY A 3 6.71 -23.70 0.81
CA GLY A 3 5.56 -23.13 0.12
C GLY A 3 6.01 -22.30 -1.08
N PHE A 4 5.24 -22.31 -2.16
CA PHE A 4 5.46 -21.44 -3.31
C PHE A 4 4.61 -20.17 -3.17
N LEU A 5 5.19 -19.03 -3.50
CA LEU A 5 4.46 -17.77 -3.64
C LEU A 5 3.82 -17.71 -5.02
N LEU A 6 2.51 -17.48 -5.06
CA LEU A 6 1.77 -17.32 -6.30
C LEU A 6 1.90 -15.87 -6.80
N GLY A 7 2.95 -15.58 -7.58
CA GLY A 7 3.25 -14.23 -8.07
C GLY A 7 2.08 -13.54 -8.76
N GLY A 8 1.29 -14.28 -9.55
CA GLY A 8 0.08 -13.74 -10.20
C GLY A 8 -0.97 -13.25 -9.20
N LYS A 9 -1.19 -14.00 -8.11
CA LYS A 9 -2.13 -13.60 -7.04
C LYS A 9 -1.60 -12.42 -6.23
N ILE A 10 -0.30 -12.34 -6.01
CA ILE A 10 0.35 -11.19 -5.35
C ILE A 10 0.15 -9.93 -6.18
N LYS A 11 0.36 -10.02 -7.51
CA LYS A 11 0.20 -8.88 -8.42
C LYS A 11 -1.26 -8.42 -8.54
N GLU A 12 -2.20 -9.37 -8.59
CA GLU A 12 -3.64 -9.09 -8.55
C GLU A 12 -4.02 -8.33 -7.28
N ALA A 13 -3.60 -8.82 -6.11
CA ALA A 13 -3.83 -8.14 -4.83
C ALA A 13 -3.17 -6.75 -4.78
N ALA A 14 -1.93 -6.62 -5.25
CA ALA A 14 -1.24 -5.33 -5.28
C ALA A 14 -1.98 -4.29 -6.14
N ASN A 15 -2.44 -4.69 -7.32
CA ASN A 15 -3.22 -3.80 -8.20
C ASN A 15 -4.56 -3.39 -7.57
N GLN A 16 -5.23 -4.31 -6.88
CA GLN A 16 -6.47 -4.02 -6.17
C GLN A 16 -6.25 -2.96 -5.08
N LEU A 17 -5.21 -3.14 -4.25
CA LEU A 17 -4.86 -2.18 -3.20
C LEU A 17 -4.43 -0.81 -3.74
N ILE A 18 -3.73 -0.79 -4.88
CA ILE A 18 -3.36 0.46 -5.56
C ILE A 18 -4.61 1.25 -5.95
N ALA A 19 -5.63 0.57 -6.50
CA ALA A 19 -6.90 1.18 -6.86
C ALA A 19 -7.68 1.63 -5.62
N ASP A 20 -7.90 0.74 -4.64
CA ASP A 20 -8.74 0.99 -3.47
C ASP A 20 -8.24 2.16 -2.61
N TYR A 21 -6.92 2.35 -2.54
CA TYR A 21 -6.28 3.39 -1.73
C TYR A 21 -5.79 4.59 -2.54
N ASN A 22 -6.12 4.66 -3.85
CA ASN A 22 -5.71 5.74 -4.75
C ASN A 22 -4.19 6.02 -4.68
N ILE A 23 -3.38 4.97 -4.75
CA ILE A 23 -1.92 5.06 -4.72
C ILE A 23 -1.44 5.46 -6.12
N VAL A 24 -0.86 6.63 -6.25
CA VAL A 24 -0.29 7.10 -7.51
C VAL A 24 1.06 6.42 -7.73
N SER A 25 1.09 5.49 -8.68
CA SER A 25 2.27 4.74 -9.11
C SER A 25 2.18 4.44 -10.61
N LEU A 26 3.32 4.15 -11.25
CA LEU A 26 3.40 3.72 -12.65
C LEU A 26 2.82 2.31 -12.83
N ASN A 27 3.06 1.42 -11.86
CA ASN A 27 2.53 0.06 -11.78
C ASN A 27 2.91 -0.57 -10.42
N SER A 28 2.40 -1.77 -10.14
CA SER A 28 2.68 -2.55 -8.92
C SER A 28 4.15 -2.90 -8.67
N ASP A 29 4.99 -2.84 -9.71
CA ASP A 29 6.40 -3.24 -9.65
C ASP A 29 7.33 -2.02 -9.47
N GLN A 30 6.79 -0.79 -9.40
CA GLN A 30 7.57 0.41 -9.15
C GLN A 30 8.20 0.37 -7.76
N SER A 31 9.49 0.74 -7.67
CA SER A 31 10.19 0.88 -6.40
C SER A 31 9.50 1.91 -5.50
N MET A 32 9.19 1.51 -4.26
CA MET A 32 8.54 2.36 -3.26
C MET A 32 9.31 3.66 -2.98
N GLN A 33 10.64 3.63 -3.08
CA GLN A 33 11.51 4.80 -2.86
C GLN A 33 11.29 5.92 -3.89
N MET A 34 10.70 5.60 -5.05
CA MET A 34 10.40 6.57 -6.11
C MET A 34 9.03 7.24 -5.93
N LEU A 35 8.26 6.86 -4.91
CA LEU A 35 6.95 7.42 -4.64
C LEU A 35 7.05 8.63 -3.72
N SER A 36 6.07 9.54 -3.80
CA SER A 36 5.96 10.62 -2.84
C SER A 36 5.69 10.09 -1.42
N GLY A 37 6.03 10.88 -0.39
CA GLY A 37 5.77 10.52 1.00
C GLY A 37 4.32 10.11 1.26
N GLY A 38 3.36 10.85 0.71
CA GLY A 38 1.94 10.52 0.83
C GLY A 38 1.55 9.20 0.16
N ASN A 39 2.11 8.87 -1.01
CA ASN A 39 1.83 7.57 -1.66
C ASN A 39 2.52 6.41 -0.94
N MET A 40 3.72 6.62 -0.38
CA MET A 40 4.34 5.64 0.51
C MET A 40 3.48 5.38 1.74
N GLN A 41 2.89 6.43 2.33
CA GLN A 41 1.98 6.29 3.46
C GLN A 41 0.70 5.54 3.08
N LYS A 42 0.09 5.86 1.93
CA LYS A 42 -1.08 5.12 1.41
C LYS A 42 -0.79 3.63 1.25
N ILE A 43 0.42 3.25 0.79
CA ILE A 43 0.83 1.83 0.72
C ILE A 43 0.83 1.17 2.09
N VAL A 44 1.41 1.83 3.11
CA VAL A 44 1.42 1.29 4.47
C VAL A 44 -0.01 1.12 4.99
N VAL A 45 -0.84 2.14 4.81
CA VAL A 45 -2.26 2.09 5.20
C VAL A 45 -2.99 0.95 4.49
N ALA A 46 -2.80 0.80 3.18
CA ALA A 46 -3.39 -0.28 2.40
C ALA A 46 -2.98 -1.66 2.94
N ARG A 47 -1.70 -1.86 3.21
CA ARG A 47 -1.18 -3.13 3.74
C ARG A 47 -1.75 -3.46 5.12
N GLU A 48 -1.71 -2.51 6.06
CA GLU A 48 -2.12 -2.76 7.43
C GLU A 48 -3.64 -2.96 7.55
N ILE A 49 -4.44 -2.13 6.87
CA ILE A 49 -5.91 -2.23 6.95
C ILE A 49 -6.43 -3.48 6.24
N SER A 50 -5.83 -3.88 5.11
CA SER A 50 -6.28 -5.06 4.34
C SER A 50 -6.04 -6.38 5.07
N SER A 51 -5.28 -6.37 6.15
CA SER A 51 -5.15 -7.53 7.04
C SER A 51 -6.36 -7.73 7.97
N ASP A 52 -7.37 -6.85 7.87
CA ASP A 52 -8.57 -6.80 8.72
C ASP A 52 -8.23 -6.89 10.23
N PRO A 53 -7.40 -5.97 10.76
CA PRO A 53 -6.95 -6.07 12.13
C PRO A 53 -8.06 -5.67 13.12
N ASN A 54 -8.19 -6.39 14.23
CA ASN A 54 -9.12 -6.00 15.30
C ASN A 54 -8.72 -4.67 15.98
N ILE A 55 -7.43 -4.34 16.00
CA ILE A 55 -6.87 -3.12 16.60
C ILE A 55 -5.77 -2.59 15.68
N LEU A 56 -5.83 -1.29 15.37
CA LEU A 56 -4.80 -0.57 14.62
C LEU A 56 -4.25 0.59 15.47
N ILE A 57 -2.93 0.63 15.67
CA ILE A 57 -2.24 1.75 16.33
C ILE A 57 -1.55 2.57 15.24
N ALA A 58 -2.02 3.79 15.04
CA ALA A 58 -1.50 4.69 14.02
C ALA A 58 -0.75 5.86 14.67
N ASN A 59 0.55 5.98 14.38
CA ASN A 59 1.34 7.13 14.81
C ASN A 59 1.60 8.05 13.60
N GLN A 60 1.21 9.32 13.70
CA GLN A 60 1.32 10.33 12.64
C GLN A 60 0.76 9.86 11.26
N PRO A 61 -0.50 9.37 11.20
CA PRO A 61 -1.07 8.76 9.99
C PRO A 61 -1.32 9.73 8.82
N THR A 62 -1.07 11.02 9.02
CA THR A 62 -1.26 12.06 8.02
C THR A 62 0.07 12.74 7.62
N ARG A 63 1.20 12.29 8.15
CA ARG A 63 2.51 12.90 7.86
C ARG A 63 2.92 12.67 6.40
N GLY A 64 2.99 13.76 5.64
CA GLY A 64 3.40 13.72 4.22
C GLY A 64 2.22 13.52 3.26
N ILE A 65 0.98 13.56 3.76
CA ILE A 65 -0.22 13.75 2.94
C ILE A 65 -0.53 15.25 2.90
N ASP A 66 -0.42 15.85 1.71
CA ASP A 66 -0.78 17.26 1.49
C ASP A 66 -2.31 17.41 1.38
N VAL A 67 -2.84 18.46 2.01
CA VAL A 67 -4.29 18.69 2.14
C VAL A 67 -4.93 19.26 0.84
N GLY A 68 -4.16 19.41 -0.24
CA GLY A 68 -4.60 20.19 -1.41
C GLY A 68 -4.03 19.79 -2.77
N ALA A 69 -3.73 18.50 -2.99
CA ALA A 69 -3.35 17.97 -4.30
C ALA A 69 -4.43 17.05 -4.88
#